data_AF-A0A7Y5DAR7-F1
#
_entry.id   AF-A0A7Y5DAR7-F1
#
_cell.length_a   1.000
_cell.length_b   1.000
_cell.length_c   1.000
_cell.angle_alpha   90.00
_cell.angle_beta   90.00
_cell.angle_gamma   90.00
#
_symmetry.space_group_name_H-M   'P 1'
#
loop_
_entity.id
_entity.type
_entity.pdbx_description
1 polymer ?
#
loop_
_entity_poly.entity_id
_entity_poly.type
_entity_poly.pdbx_seq_one_letter_code
_entity_poly.pdbx_strand_id
1 'polypeptide(L)'
;MEGKTFLNISRKECLIVYNDILENSDRRWESGMVLAKNGDFGLGISASIISIEELIKAIIVFLDGNGFDFRKSKGIDSFFRNHEIRYVIAYFIFIISLAGDELKKIIKKMNDNPEHVNNLIKGMRDDKNFILDKYKFYFFKKDNNS
;
A
#
# COMPACT_ATOMS: atom_id res chain seq x y z
N MET A 1 -21.13 -25.03 3.03
CA MET A 1 -20.83 -24.40 1.72
C MET A 1 -19.81 -25.27 1.01
N GLU A 2 -20.23 -26.34 0.34
CA GLU A 2 -19.29 -27.20 -0.39
C GLU A 2 -18.97 -26.59 -1.77
N GLY A 3 -17.68 -26.43 -2.07
CA GLY A 3 -17.17 -26.00 -3.39
C GLY A 3 -16.92 -24.50 -3.59
N LYS A 4 -17.23 -23.64 -2.61
CA LYS A 4 -16.91 -22.21 -2.70
C LYS A 4 -15.50 -21.91 -2.17
N THR A 5 -14.70 -21.21 -2.96
CA THR A 5 -13.34 -20.75 -2.68
C THR A 5 -13.28 -19.23 -2.82
N PHE A 6 -12.24 -18.59 -2.29
CA PHE A 6 -12.05 -17.13 -2.43
C PHE A 6 -12.07 -16.66 -3.90
N LEU A 7 -11.75 -17.54 -4.84
CA LEU A 7 -11.76 -17.25 -6.28
C LEU A 7 -13.17 -17.22 -6.90
N ASN A 8 -14.15 -17.89 -6.30
CA ASN A 8 -15.48 -18.09 -6.92
C ASN A 8 -16.66 -17.55 -6.09
N ILE A 9 -16.43 -16.96 -4.91
CA ILE A 9 -17.47 -16.26 -4.15
C ILE A 9 -17.99 -15.02 -4.90
N SER A 10 -19.29 -14.76 -4.81
CA SER A 10 -19.95 -13.61 -5.44
C SER A 10 -19.50 -12.28 -4.82
N ARG A 11 -19.75 -11.15 -5.50
CA ARG A 11 -19.41 -9.81 -4.98
C ARG A 11 -20.05 -9.52 -3.62
N LYS A 12 -21.32 -9.90 -3.45
CA LYS A 12 -22.03 -9.72 -2.17
C LYS A 12 -21.39 -10.56 -1.06
N GLU A 13 -20.97 -11.78 -1.36
CA GLU A 13 -20.25 -12.64 -0.42
C GLU A 13 -18.86 -12.09 -0.10
N CYS A 14 -18.20 -11.43 -1.04
CA CYS A 14 -16.92 -10.77 -0.79
C CYS A 14 -17.04 -9.70 0.31
N LEU A 15 -18.09 -8.88 0.27
CA LEU A 15 -18.35 -7.85 1.27
C LEU A 15 -18.70 -8.41 2.67
N ILE A 16 -18.98 -9.71 2.77
CA ILE A 16 -19.17 -10.37 4.06
C ILE A 16 -17.84 -10.98 4.50
N VAL A 17 -17.24 -11.78 3.62
CA VAL A 17 -16.03 -12.57 3.90
C VAL A 17 -14.80 -11.70 4.16
N TYR A 18 -14.69 -10.50 3.56
CA TYR A 18 -13.52 -9.65 3.80
C TYR A 18 -13.35 -9.26 5.27
N ASN A 19 -14.45 -9.08 6.01
CA ASN A 19 -14.40 -8.75 7.43
C ASN A 19 -13.77 -9.89 8.24
N ASP A 20 -14.18 -11.13 7.97
CA ASP A 20 -13.62 -12.32 8.63
C ASP A 20 -12.14 -12.50 8.32
N ILE A 21 -11.72 -12.21 7.08
CA ILE A 21 -10.31 -12.25 6.68
C ILE A 21 -9.52 -11.16 7.43
N LEU A 22 -10.08 -9.95 7.51
CA LEU A 22 -9.44 -8.83 8.19
C LEU A 22 -9.26 -9.09 9.69
N GLU A 23 -10.30 -9.61 10.37
CA GLU A 23 -10.20 -10.00 11.78
C GLU A 23 -9.14 -11.10 11.98
N ASN A 24 -9.06 -12.06 11.06
CA ASN A 24 -8.00 -13.07 11.08
C ASN A 24 -6.60 -12.45 10.95
N SER A 25 -6.43 -11.47 10.07
CA SER A 25 -5.18 -10.73 9.92
C SER A 25 -4.76 -10.06 11.24
N ASP A 26 -5.69 -9.35 11.89
CA ASP A 26 -5.44 -8.66 13.16
C ASP A 26 -5.07 -9.64 14.27
N ARG A 27 -5.80 -10.76 14.40
CA ARG A 27 -5.48 -11.80 15.39
C ARG A 27 -4.07 -12.37 15.20
N ARG A 28 -3.62 -12.52 13.95
CA ARG A 28 -2.27 -13.04 13.64
C ARG A 28 -1.19 -12.00 13.95
N TRP A 29 -1.47 -10.73 13.71
CA TRP A 29 -0.58 -9.63 14.10
C TRP A 29 -0.36 -9.61 15.61
N GLU A 30 -1.45 -9.61 16.38
CA GLU A 30 -1.40 -9.63 17.84
C GLU A 30 -0.66 -10.87 18.37
N SER A 31 -0.93 -12.04 17.79
CA SER A 31 -0.20 -13.26 18.13
C SER A 31 1.31 -13.11 17.89
N GLY A 32 1.70 -12.52 16.75
CA GLY A 32 3.10 -12.26 16.42
C GLY A 32 3.77 -11.31 17.41
N MET A 33 3.07 -10.25 17.82
CA MET A 33 3.56 -9.32 18.84
C MET A 33 3.76 -9.99 20.20
N VAL A 34 2.82 -10.84 20.63
CA VAL A 34 2.94 -11.58 21.90
C VAL A 34 4.13 -12.54 21.87
N LEU A 35 4.31 -13.29 20.78
CA LEU A 35 5.44 -14.21 20.60
C LEU A 35 6.78 -13.47 20.62
N ALA A 36 6.88 -12.35 19.90
CA ALA A 36 8.08 -11.51 19.89
C ALA A 36 8.39 -10.92 21.27
N LYS A 37 7.38 -10.44 22.02
CA LYS A 37 7.55 -9.95 23.39
C LYS A 37 8.08 -11.02 24.35
N ASN A 38 7.73 -12.29 24.10
CA ASN A 38 8.20 -13.42 24.88
C ASN A 38 9.57 -13.96 24.44
N GLY A 39 10.23 -13.30 23.47
CA GLY A 39 11.55 -13.67 22.97
C GLY A 39 11.54 -14.72 21.85
N ASP A 40 10.36 -15.21 21.44
CA ASP A 40 10.23 -16.12 20.30
C ASP A 40 10.04 -15.33 19.01
N PHE A 41 11.15 -14.75 18.54
CA PHE A 41 11.15 -13.92 17.35
C PHE A 41 10.85 -14.72 16.07
N GLY A 42 11.24 -15.99 16.00
CA GLY A 42 10.99 -16.83 14.84
C GLY A 42 9.50 -17.06 14.61
N LEU A 43 8.79 -17.49 15.67
CA LEU A 43 7.34 -17.63 15.60
C LEU A 43 6.63 -16.28 15.49
N GLY A 44 7.15 -15.24 16.13
CA GLY A 44 6.65 -13.88 16.01
C GLY A 44 6.65 -13.38 14.56
N ILE A 45 7.78 -13.52 13.86
CA ILE A 45 7.92 -13.16 12.44
C ILE A 45 6.97 -14.01 11.59
N SER A 46 6.89 -15.31 11.82
CA SER A 46 5.98 -16.19 11.07
C SER A 46 4.52 -15.76 11.20
N ALA A 47 4.06 -15.43 12.40
CA ALA A 47 2.71 -14.95 12.64
C ALA A 47 2.44 -13.60 11.96
N SER A 48 3.42 -12.68 11.98
CA SER A 48 3.33 -11.39 11.27
C SER A 48 3.27 -11.56 9.75
N ILE A 49 4.00 -12.52 9.18
CA ILE A 49 3.92 -12.86 7.75
C ILE A 49 2.51 -13.32 7.40
N ILE A 50 1.94 -14.26 8.18
CA ILE A 50 0.58 -14.75 7.95
C ILE A 50 -0.43 -13.61 8.05
N SER A 51 -0.27 -12.70 9.01
CA SER A 51 -1.12 -11.51 9.14
C SER A 51 -1.12 -10.68 7.85
N ILE A 52 0.06 -10.39 7.30
CA ILE A 52 0.21 -9.64 6.06
C ILE A 52 -0.46 -10.37 4.89
N GLU A 53 -0.28 -11.69 4.79
CA GLU A 53 -0.92 -12.48 3.73
C GLU A 53 -2.45 -12.41 3.79
N GLU A 54 -3.03 -12.46 4.99
CA GLU A 54 -4.48 -12.30 5.19
C GLU A 54 -4.94 -10.87 4.88
N LEU A 55 -4.16 -9.85 5.26
CA LEU A 55 -4.51 -8.46 4.97
C LEU A 55 -4.61 -8.19 3.46
N ILE A 56 -3.63 -8.65 2.68
CA ILE A 56 -3.65 -8.47 1.23
C ILE A 56 -4.84 -9.23 0.62
N LYS A 57 -5.15 -10.43 1.15
CA LYS A 57 -6.33 -11.19 0.75
C LYS A 57 -7.62 -10.40 1.02
N ALA A 58 -7.74 -9.78 2.19
CA ALA A 58 -8.88 -8.95 2.56
C ALA A 58 -9.04 -7.75 1.60
N ILE A 59 -7.94 -7.08 1.24
CA ILE A 59 -7.93 -5.96 0.29
C ILE A 59 -8.49 -6.41 -1.07
N ILE A 60 -7.99 -7.53 -1.63
CA ILE A 60 -8.43 -8.02 -2.93
C ILE A 60 -9.93 -8.38 -2.91
N VAL A 61 -10.38 -9.07 -1.87
CA VAL A 61 -11.79 -9.47 -1.72
C VAL A 61 -12.67 -8.23 -1.53
N PHE A 62 -12.25 -7.26 -0.72
CA PHE A 62 -12.97 -6.00 -0.52
C PHE A 62 -13.13 -5.22 -1.83
N LEU A 63 -12.07 -5.07 -2.61
CA LEU A 63 -12.12 -4.37 -3.89
C LEU A 63 -13.06 -5.08 -4.87
N ASP A 64 -13.00 -6.41 -4.94
CA ASP A 64 -13.91 -7.17 -5.80
C ASP A 64 -15.38 -7.05 -5.36
N GLY A 65 -15.62 -6.97 -4.04
CA GLY A 65 -16.94 -6.67 -3.48
C GLY A 65 -17.48 -5.31 -3.92
N ASN A 66 -16.60 -4.32 -4.13
CA ASN A 66 -16.93 -2.96 -4.56
C ASN A 66 -16.95 -2.77 -6.08
N GLY A 67 -16.94 -3.86 -6.86
CA GLY A 67 -17.17 -3.81 -8.30
C GLY A 67 -15.90 -3.87 -9.15
N PHE A 68 -14.72 -3.99 -8.53
CA PHE A 68 -13.52 -4.39 -9.24
C PHE A 68 -13.56 -5.90 -9.58
N ASP A 69 -12.70 -6.34 -10.49
CA ASP A 69 -12.59 -7.75 -10.91
C ASP A 69 -11.12 -8.22 -10.83
N PHE A 70 -10.44 -7.90 -9.73
CA PHE A 70 -9.06 -8.30 -9.47
C PHE A 70 -8.92 -9.82 -9.44
N ARG A 71 -9.88 -10.56 -8.85
CA ARG A 71 -9.82 -12.04 -8.83
C ARG A 71 -10.02 -12.69 -10.21
N LYS A 72 -10.49 -11.95 -11.21
CA LYS A 72 -10.59 -12.43 -12.60
C LYS A 72 -9.38 -12.01 -13.45
N SER A 73 -8.52 -11.17 -12.91
CA SER A 73 -7.34 -10.68 -13.63
C SER A 73 -6.32 -11.80 -13.79
N LYS A 74 -5.76 -11.93 -15.01
CA LYS A 74 -4.74 -12.94 -15.30
C LYS A 74 -3.57 -12.79 -14.33
N GLY A 75 -3.22 -13.88 -13.65
CA GLY A 75 -2.08 -13.93 -12.71
C GLY A 75 -2.46 -13.75 -11.23
N ILE A 76 -3.68 -13.32 -10.90
CA ILE A 76 -4.13 -13.20 -9.50
C ILE A 76 -4.21 -14.56 -8.80
N ASP A 77 -4.50 -15.64 -9.52
CA ASP A 77 -4.47 -16.98 -8.92
C ASP A 77 -3.06 -17.36 -8.47
N SER A 78 -2.03 -16.83 -9.13
CA SER A 78 -0.63 -16.97 -8.70
C SER A 78 -0.40 -16.28 -7.35
N PHE A 79 -1.10 -15.18 -7.07
CA PHE A 79 -1.03 -14.48 -5.80
C PHE A 79 -1.54 -15.32 -4.63
N PHE A 80 -2.66 -16.04 -4.82
CA PHE A 80 -3.21 -16.90 -3.77
C PHE A 80 -2.43 -18.22 -3.60
N ARG A 81 -1.64 -18.62 -4.59
CA ARG A 81 -0.87 -19.88 -4.58
C ARG A 81 0.60 -19.69 -4.18
N ASN A 82 1.23 -18.58 -4.54
CA ASN A 82 2.67 -18.37 -4.37
C ASN A 82 2.96 -17.34 -3.27
N HIS A 83 3.59 -17.81 -2.19
CA HIS A 83 4.00 -16.97 -1.04
C HIS A 83 4.98 -15.86 -1.44
N GLU A 84 5.90 -16.11 -2.39
CA GLU A 84 6.91 -15.14 -2.84
C GLU A 84 6.31 -13.84 -3.42
N ILE A 85 5.22 -13.97 -4.18
CA ILE A 85 4.54 -12.82 -4.80
C ILE A 85 3.86 -11.96 -3.72
N ARG A 86 3.40 -12.57 -2.62
CA ARG A 86 2.78 -11.84 -1.51
C ARG A 86 3.77 -10.91 -0.81
N TYR A 87 5.03 -11.30 -0.67
CA TYR A 87 6.06 -10.43 -0.10
C TYR A 87 6.36 -9.21 -0.97
N VAL A 88 6.42 -9.39 -2.29
CA VAL A 88 6.63 -8.28 -3.22
C VAL A 88 5.50 -7.26 -3.11
N ILE A 89 4.26 -7.72 -2.97
CA ILE A 89 3.10 -6.84 -2.80
C ILE A 89 3.07 -6.19 -1.43
N ALA A 90 3.42 -6.92 -0.36
CA ALA A 90 3.59 -6.33 0.96
C ALA A 90 4.59 -5.17 0.90
N TYR A 91 5.68 -5.34 0.14
CA TYR A 91 6.67 -4.28 -0.08
C TYR A 91 6.09 -3.11 -0.90
N PHE A 92 5.30 -3.36 -1.94
CA PHE A 92 4.60 -2.29 -2.67
C PHE A 92 3.60 -1.54 -1.78
N ILE A 93 2.81 -2.23 -0.98
CA ILE A 93 1.87 -1.63 -0.02
C ILE A 93 2.63 -0.81 1.01
N PHE A 94 3.77 -1.30 1.51
CA PHE A 94 4.64 -0.56 2.40
C PHE A 94 5.16 0.73 1.74
N ILE A 95 5.64 0.66 0.49
CA ILE A 95 6.05 1.85 -0.28
C ILE A 95 4.89 2.83 -0.44
N ILE A 96 3.70 2.34 -0.79
CA ILE A 96 2.50 3.18 -0.94
C ILE A 96 2.11 3.81 0.39
N SER A 97 2.21 3.08 1.50
CA SER A 97 1.93 3.59 2.84
C SER A 97 2.92 4.70 3.22
N LEU A 98 4.21 4.48 2.98
CA LEU A 98 5.27 5.45 3.25
C LEU A 98 5.13 6.70 2.37
N ALA A 99 4.79 6.50 1.10
CA ALA A 99 4.46 7.60 0.19
C ALA A 99 3.15 8.30 0.57
N GLY A 100 2.17 7.58 1.13
CA GLY A 100 0.86 8.10 1.50
C GLY A 100 0.94 9.17 2.59
N ASP A 101 1.81 8.98 3.59
CA ASP A 101 2.02 9.99 4.64
C ASP A 101 2.73 11.23 4.10
N GLU A 102 3.66 11.08 3.16
CA GLU A 102 4.26 12.21 2.45
C GLU A 102 3.26 12.90 1.51
N LEU A 103 2.40 12.15 0.81
CA LEU A 103 1.33 12.68 -0.02
C LEU A 103 0.33 13.48 0.82
N LYS A 104 -0.03 13.02 2.02
CA LYS A 104 -0.87 13.79 2.95
C LYS A 104 -0.23 15.11 3.34
N LYS A 105 1.08 15.13 3.64
CA LYS A 105 1.82 16.38 3.93
C LYS A 105 1.84 17.31 2.72
N ILE A 106 2.02 16.77 1.51
CA ILE A 106 1.98 17.54 0.26
C ILE A 106 0.59 18.13 0.04
N ILE A 107 -0.47 17.32 0.12
CA ILE A 107 -1.87 17.76 -0.02
C ILE A 107 -2.19 18.85 1.01
N LYS A 108 -1.75 18.69 2.26
CA LYS A 108 -1.92 19.72 3.30
C LYS A 108 -1.20 21.02 2.93
N LYS A 109 0.07 20.95 2.51
CA LYS A 109 0.83 22.12 2.02
C LYS A 109 0.19 22.77 0.80
N MET A 110 -0.43 21.99 -0.09
CA MET A 110 -1.15 22.50 -1.27
C MET A 110 -2.42 23.24 -0.87
N ASN A 111 -3.14 22.74 0.15
CA ASN A 111 -4.35 23.37 0.67
C ASN A 111 -4.02 24.66 1.45
N ASP A 112 -2.93 24.64 2.21
CA ASP A 112 -2.48 25.80 3.00
C ASP A 112 -1.83 26.90 2.13
N ASN A 113 -1.34 26.59 0.92
CA ASN A 113 -0.69 27.56 0.04
C ASN A 113 -0.99 27.34 -1.46
N PRO A 114 -2.25 27.53 -1.90
CA PRO A 114 -2.70 27.19 -3.25
C PRO A 114 -2.05 28.05 -4.34
N GLU A 115 -1.64 29.29 -4.03
CA GLU A 115 -0.95 30.16 -5.00
C GLU A 115 0.43 29.62 -5.39
N HIS A 116 1.18 29.05 -4.45
CA HIS A 116 2.51 28.50 -4.74
C HIS A 116 2.43 27.30 -5.69
N VAL A 117 1.38 26.48 -5.54
CA VAL A 117 1.11 25.33 -6.38
C VAL A 117 0.69 25.76 -7.78
N ASN A 118 -0.22 26.74 -7.89
CA ASN A 118 -0.64 27.28 -9.18
C ASN A 118 0.52 27.90 -9.96
N ASN A 119 1.45 28.57 -9.28
CA ASN A 119 2.66 29.11 -9.89
C ASN A 119 3.64 28.01 -10.32
N LEU A 120 3.75 26.91 -9.56
CA LEU A 120 4.52 25.72 -9.94
C LEU A 120 3.93 25.00 -11.16
N ILE A 121 2.61 24.81 -11.20
CA ILE A 121 1.91 24.16 -12.31
C ILE A 121 2.02 25.02 -13.58
N LYS A 122 1.86 26.34 -13.47
CA LYS A 122 2.09 27.26 -14.59
C LYS A 122 3.54 27.19 -15.09
N GLY A 123 4.51 27.26 -14.18
CA GLY A 123 5.93 27.14 -14.52
C GLY A 123 6.29 25.83 -15.24
N MET A 124 5.77 24.69 -14.77
CA MET A 124 5.98 23.39 -15.43
C MET A 124 5.27 23.24 -16.78
N ARG A 125 4.13 23.93 -16.96
CA ARG A 125 3.37 23.91 -18.21
C ARG A 125 4.04 24.76 -19.28
N ASP A 126 4.58 25.90 -18.88
CA ASP A 126 5.09 26.92 -19.79
C ASP A 126 6.59 26.75 -20.08
N ASP A 127 7.33 26.03 -19.22
CA ASP A 127 8.76 25.75 -19.40
C ASP A 127 9.13 24.31 -19.00
N LYS A 128 9.64 23.54 -19.97
CA LYS A 128 10.10 22.16 -19.79
C LYS A 128 11.33 22.05 -18.90
N ASN A 129 12.10 23.12 -18.74
CA ASN A 129 13.30 23.17 -17.91
C ASN A 129 13.09 23.85 -16.56
N PHE A 130 11.86 24.29 -16.25
CA PHE A 130 11.53 25.02 -15.02
C PHE A 130 11.98 24.30 -13.74
N ILE A 131 11.80 22.97 -13.69
CA ILE A 131 12.24 22.14 -12.57
C ILE A 131 13.76 22.13 -12.48
N LEU A 132 14.44 21.91 -13.62
CA LEU A 132 15.90 21.91 -13.69
C LEU A 132 16.46 23.24 -13.22
N ASP A 133 15.99 24.38 -13.72
CA ASP A 133 16.52 25.69 -13.37
C ASP A 133 16.24 26.09 -11.92
N LYS A 134 15.05 25.75 -11.40
CA LYS A 134 14.68 26.01 -10.00
C LYS A 134 15.53 25.22 -9.01
N TYR A 135 15.85 23.96 -9.32
CA TYR A 135 16.70 23.14 -8.45
C TYR A 135 18.20 23.34 -8.70
N LYS A 136 18.61 23.68 -9.92
CA LYS A 136 19.99 24.07 -10.26
C LYS A 136 20.42 25.25 -9.39
N PHE A 137 19.56 26.25 -9.19
CA PHE A 137 19.84 27.35 -8.26
C PHE A 137 20.10 26.89 -6.81
N TYR A 138 19.40 25.86 -6.32
CA TYR A 138 19.61 25.30 -4.98
C TYR A 138 20.89 24.48 -4.85
N PHE A 139 21.26 23.72 -5.87
CA PHE A 139 22.50 22.93 -5.87
C PHE A 139 23.74 23.80 -6.06
N PHE A 140 23.70 24.81 -6.94
CA PHE A 140 24.84 25.71 -7.17
C PHE A 140 25.08 26.73 -6.05
N LYS A 141 24.10 27.02 -5.18
CA LYS A 141 24.30 27.88 -4.01
C LYS A 141 25.09 27.18 -2.90
N LYS A 142 25.17 25.84 -2.90
CA LYS A 142 25.92 25.08 -1.90
C LYS A 142 27.43 25.06 -2.18
N ASP A 143 27.84 25.23 -3.44
CA ASP A 143 29.26 25.20 -3.84
C ASP A 143 29.99 26.54 -3.65
N ASN A 144 29.28 27.66 -3.51
CA ASN A 144 29.90 28.99 -3.32
C ASN A 144 29.98 29.46 -1.85
N ASN A 145 29.67 28.58 -0.89
CA ASN A 145 29.74 28.85 0.55
C ASN A 145 30.64 27.83 1.29
N SER A 146 31.55 27.15 0.59
CA SER A 146 32.63 26.34 1.19
C SER A 146 33.96 27.07 1.12
#